data_AF-A0A3P3XR58-F1
#
_entry.id   AF-A0A3P3XR58-F1
#
_cell.length_a   1.000
_cell.length_b   1.000
_cell.length_c   1.000
_cell.angle_alpha   90.00
_cell.angle_beta   90.00
_cell.angle_gamma   90.00
#
_symmetry.space_group_name_H-M   'P 1'
#
loop_
_entity.id
_entity.type
_entity.pdbx_description
1 polymer ?
#
loop_
_entity_poly.entity_id
_entity_poly.type
_entity_poly.pdbx_seq_one_letter_code
_entity_poly.pdbx_strand_id
1 'polypeptide(L)'
;MTLHQKIVKPKVWFLELGKQLRNVAEECRIMGYSRDAAIEETLIEMTFEYPAYGQVRVSNELRKEGIFISSGRVRCVWRRHDLEVFQKRLTLLEAKAARE
;
A
#
# COMPACT_ATOMS: atom_id res chain seq x y z
N MET A 1 15.29 -4.32 21.48
CA MET A 1 14.95 -3.56 20.26
C MET A 1 14.40 -4.53 19.23
N THR A 2 13.10 -4.47 18.94
CA THR A 2 12.36 -5.52 18.21
C THR A 2 12.52 -5.37 16.69
N LEU A 3 12.46 -6.49 15.97
CA LEU A 3 12.68 -6.59 14.52
C LEU A 3 11.74 -5.68 13.70
N HIS A 4 10.61 -5.27 14.27
CA HIS A 4 9.67 -4.31 13.68
C HIS A 4 10.30 -2.95 13.34
N GLN A 5 11.23 -2.45 14.16
CA GLN A 5 11.86 -1.14 13.89
C GLN A 5 12.81 -1.16 12.68
N LYS A 6 13.36 -2.32 12.33
CA LYS A 6 14.19 -2.51 11.12
C LYS A 6 13.35 -2.61 9.84
N ILE A 7 12.07 -2.96 9.95
CA ILE A 7 11.16 -3.13 8.81
C ILE A 7 10.42 -1.83 8.49
N VAL A 8 10.19 -0.96 9.48
CA VAL A 8 9.46 0.31 9.28
C VAL A 8 10.33 1.39 8.59
N LYS A 9 11.61 1.53 8.93
CA LYS A 9 12.48 2.56 8.32
C LYS A 9 12.73 2.38 6.81
N PRO A 10 12.89 1.15 6.27
CA PRO A 10 12.99 0.92 4.83
C PRO A 10 11.67 1.16 4.08
N LYS A 11 10.51 1.01 4.75
CA LYS A 11 9.18 1.10 4.11
C LYS A 11 8.68 2.53 3.97
N VAL A 12 8.91 3.38 4.98
CA VAL A 12 8.64 4.82 4.87
C VAL A 12 9.51 5.47 3.78
N TRP A 13 10.74 4.98 3.62
CA TRP A 13 11.64 5.37 2.53
C TRP A 13 11.11 4.98 1.14
N PHE A 14 10.48 3.81 1.00
CA PHE A 14 9.90 3.33 -0.25
C PHE A 14 8.77 4.23 -0.76
N LEU A 15 7.87 4.68 0.12
CA LEU A 15 6.82 5.63 -0.29
C LEU A 15 7.36 7.03 -0.62
N GLU A 16 8.38 7.49 0.10
CA GLU A 16 9.00 8.80 -0.12
C GLU A 16 9.80 8.82 -1.45
N LEU A 17 10.46 7.71 -1.80
CA LEU A 17 11.12 7.55 -3.10
C LEU A 17 10.12 7.42 -4.25
N GLY A 18 9.00 6.73 -4.05
CA GLY A 18 7.92 6.67 -5.04
C GLY A 18 7.41 8.06 -5.44
N LYS A 19 7.28 8.97 -4.44
CA LYS A 19 6.95 10.38 -4.68
C LYS A 19 8.05 11.14 -5.43
N GLN A 20 9.33 10.87 -5.15
CA GLN A 20 10.46 11.50 -5.85
C GLN A 20 10.66 11.01 -7.28
N LEU A 21 10.43 9.71 -7.55
CA LEU A 21 10.72 9.11 -8.85
C LEU A 21 9.54 9.14 -9.82
N ARG A 22 8.28 9.20 -9.34
CA ARG A 22 7.05 9.05 -10.16
C ARG A 22 7.07 7.81 -11.10
N ASN A 23 7.99 6.88 -10.88
CA ASN A 23 8.25 5.74 -11.75
C ASN A 23 8.62 4.51 -10.92
N VAL A 24 7.59 3.76 -10.54
CA VAL A 24 7.69 2.51 -9.75
C VAL A 24 8.60 1.48 -10.43
N ALA A 25 8.74 1.52 -11.77
CA ALA A 25 9.63 0.60 -12.48
C ALA A 25 11.11 0.86 -12.19
N GLU A 26 11.50 2.13 -12.15
CA GLU A 26 12.89 2.56 -11.89
C GLU A 26 13.25 2.25 -10.43
N GLU A 27 12.33 2.53 -9.52
CA GLU A 27 12.49 2.24 -8.09
C GLU A 27 12.65 0.74 -7.82
N CYS A 28 11.79 -0.09 -8.43
CA CYS A 28 11.89 -1.55 -8.31
C CYS A 28 13.21 -2.10 -8.89
N ARG A 29 13.75 -1.47 -9.95
CA ARG A 29 15.06 -1.83 -10.52
C ARG A 29 16.20 -1.51 -9.54
N ILE A 30 16.15 -0.34 -8.89
CA ILE A 30 17.18 0.09 -7.94
C ILE A 30 17.13 -0.76 -6.66
N MET A 31 15.93 -1.08 -6.18
CA MET A 31 15.73 -1.77 -4.90
C MET A 31 15.69 -3.31 -5.03
N GLY A 32 15.64 -3.85 -6.26
CA GLY A 32 15.59 -5.30 -6.50
C GLY A 32 14.26 -5.98 -6.15
N TYR A 33 13.17 -5.21 -6.03
CA TYR A 33 11.83 -5.73 -5.72
C TYR A 33 10.99 -5.96 -6.98
N SER A 34 9.99 -6.84 -6.87
CA SER A 34 8.97 -6.97 -7.92
C SER A 34 8.05 -5.75 -7.92
N ARG A 35 7.77 -5.22 -9.11
CA ARG A 35 6.81 -4.12 -9.31
C ARG A 35 5.44 -4.44 -8.72
N ASP A 36 5.00 -5.69 -8.84
CA ASP A 36 3.70 -6.09 -8.32
C ASP A 36 3.67 -6.04 -6.78
N ALA A 37 4.76 -6.47 -6.13
CA ALA A 37 4.89 -6.45 -4.67
C ALA A 37 4.94 -5.01 -4.11
N ALA A 38 5.69 -4.13 -4.80
CA ALA A 38 5.72 -2.69 -4.50
C ALA A 38 4.33 -2.05 -4.53
N ILE A 39 3.59 -2.28 -5.62
CA ILE A 39 2.24 -1.74 -5.80
C ILE A 39 1.28 -2.28 -4.74
N GLU A 40 1.39 -3.57 -4.40
CA GLU A 40 0.58 -4.20 -3.36
C GLU A 40 0.84 -3.59 -1.99
N GLU A 41 2.11 -3.38 -1.63
CA GLU A 41 2.48 -2.77 -0.36
C GLU A 41 1.95 -1.34 -0.23
N THR A 42 2.17 -0.49 -1.25
CA THR A 42 1.64 0.88 -1.28
C THR A 42 0.13 0.91 -1.15
N LEU A 43 -0.58 0.01 -1.84
CA LEU A 43 -2.03 -0.07 -1.78
C LEU A 43 -2.52 -0.46 -0.39
N ILE A 44 -1.86 -1.43 0.25
CA ILE A 44 -2.19 -1.86 1.61
C ILE A 44 -1.97 -0.72 2.60
N GLU A 45 -0.85 -0.02 2.50
CA GLU A 45 -0.52 1.11 3.36
C GLU A 45 -1.54 2.25 3.21
N MET A 46 -1.86 2.63 1.98
CA MET A 46 -2.92 3.59 1.69
C MET A 46 -4.29 3.15 2.23
N THR A 47 -4.58 1.85 2.17
CA THR A 47 -5.82 1.28 2.71
C THR A 47 -5.88 1.38 4.23
N PHE A 48 -4.74 1.29 4.92
CA PHE A 48 -4.66 1.49 6.36
C PHE A 48 -4.79 2.95 6.77
N GLU A 49 -4.18 3.87 6.02
CA GLU A 49 -4.31 5.31 6.28
C GLU A 49 -5.73 5.82 6.01
N TYR A 50 -6.36 5.33 4.95
CA TYR A 50 -7.66 5.79 4.48
C TYR A 50 -8.65 4.61 4.28
N PRO A 51 -9.06 3.91 5.35
CA PRO A 51 -9.89 2.68 5.27
C PRO A 51 -11.27 2.93 4.65
N ALA A 52 -11.76 4.17 4.73
CA ALA A 52 -13.03 4.61 4.13
C ALA A 52 -12.99 4.67 2.60
N TYR A 53 -11.81 4.64 1.97
CA TYR A 53 -11.72 4.73 0.52
C TYR A 53 -12.24 3.45 -0.14
N GLY A 54 -13.06 3.63 -1.17
CA GLY A 54 -13.50 2.56 -2.05
C GLY A 54 -12.47 2.27 -3.15
N GLN A 55 -12.63 1.13 -3.83
CA GLN A 55 -11.72 0.65 -4.89
C GLN A 55 -11.43 1.70 -6.00
N VAL A 56 -12.44 2.48 -6.38
CA VAL A 56 -12.32 3.53 -7.42
C VAL A 56 -11.53 4.73 -6.89
N ARG A 57 -11.75 5.11 -5.64
CA ARG A 57 -11.05 6.24 -5.03
C ARG A 57 -9.58 5.93 -4.83
N VAL A 58 -9.26 4.75 -4.29
CA VAL A 58 -7.87 4.25 -4.18
C VAL A 58 -7.18 4.23 -5.54
N SER A 59 -7.82 3.69 -6.58
CA SER A 59 -7.28 3.69 -7.95
C SER A 59 -7.01 5.10 -8.48
N ASN A 60 -7.89 6.06 -8.21
CA ASN A 60 -7.72 7.45 -8.66
C ASN A 60 -6.63 8.19 -7.90
N GLU A 61 -6.51 8.01 -6.59
CA GLU A 61 -5.41 8.62 -5.81
C GLU A 61 -4.05 8.05 -6.24
N LEU A 62 -3.94 6.73 -6.40
CA LEU A 62 -2.71 6.10 -6.90
C LEU A 62 -2.36 6.59 -8.31
N ARG A 63 -3.37 6.84 -9.15
CA ARG A 63 -3.15 7.46 -10.48
C ARG A 63 -2.54 8.86 -10.37
N LYS A 64 -2.91 9.67 -9.37
CA LYS A 64 -2.30 11.00 -9.14
C LYS A 64 -0.82 10.88 -8.75
N GLU A 65 -0.47 9.83 -8.02
CA GLU A 65 0.91 9.48 -7.67
C GLU A 65 1.69 8.85 -8.83
N GLY A 66 1.08 8.71 -10.03
CA GLY A 66 1.72 8.09 -11.19
C GLY A 66 1.64 6.56 -11.22
N ILE A 67 0.90 5.96 -10.31
CA ILE A 67 0.70 4.51 -10.19
C ILE A 67 -0.62 4.12 -10.87
N PHE A 68 -0.51 3.60 -12.09
CA PHE A 68 -1.68 3.22 -12.88
C PHE A 68 -2.16 1.81 -12.54
N ILE A 69 -3.15 1.72 -11.64
CA ILE A 69 -3.85 0.47 -11.35
C ILE A 69 -5.34 0.59 -11.57
N SER A 70 -5.97 -0.51 -12.00
CA SER A 70 -7.42 -0.58 -12.15
C SER A 70 -8.11 -0.84 -10.81
N SER A 71 -9.35 -0.37 -10.67
CA SER A 71 -10.20 -0.67 -9.51
C SER A 71 -10.43 -2.17 -9.31
N GLY A 72 -10.49 -2.95 -10.40
CA GLY A 72 -10.54 -4.40 -10.35
C GLY A 72 -9.29 -5.01 -9.72
N ARG A 73 -8.10 -4.49 -10.07
CA ARG A 73 -6.83 -4.90 -9.48
C ARG A 73 -6.78 -4.55 -7.99
N VAL A 74 -7.28 -3.37 -7.58
CA VAL A 74 -7.42 -3.00 -6.16
C VAL A 74 -8.24 -4.06 -5.41
N ARG A 75 -9.39 -4.44 -5.95
CA ARG A 75 -10.25 -5.47 -5.36
C ARG A 75 -9.58 -6.84 -5.27
N CYS A 76 -8.78 -7.22 -6.26
CA CYS A 76 -8.03 -8.48 -6.24
C CYS A 76 -6.94 -8.48 -5.17
N VAL A 77 -6.25 -7.34 -4.97
CA VAL A 77 -5.29 -7.19 -3.88
C VAL A 77 -6.01 -7.28 -2.54
N TRP A 78 -7.09 -6.52 -2.35
CA TRP A 78 -7.87 -6.57 -1.09
C TRP A 78 -8.34 -7.98 -0.75
N ARG A 79 -8.85 -8.75 -1.71
CA ARG A 79 -9.27 -10.14 -1.47
C ARG A 79 -8.13 -11.07 -1.04
N ARG A 80 -6.90 -10.82 -1.48
CA ARG A 80 -5.73 -11.60 -1.05
C ARG A 80 -5.31 -11.28 0.39
N HIS A 81 -5.68 -10.11 0.89
CA HIS A 81 -5.31 -9.60 2.21
C HIS A 81 -6.49 -9.51 3.18
N ASP A 82 -7.65 -10.10 2.83
CA ASP A 82 -8.87 -10.07 3.63
C ASP A 82 -9.40 -8.64 3.93
N LEU A 83 -9.24 -7.72 2.97
CA LEU A 83 -9.56 -6.28 3.08
C LEU A 83 -10.76 -5.87 2.19
N GLU A 84 -11.53 -6.82 1.67
CA GLU A 84 -12.55 -6.55 0.65
C GLU A 84 -13.69 -5.63 1.11
N VAL A 85 -14.08 -5.72 2.39
CA VAL A 85 -15.18 -4.95 2.97
C VAL A 85 -14.68 -4.00 4.04
N PHE A 86 -15.40 -2.88 4.19
CA PHE A 86 -15.02 -1.81 5.12
C PHE A 86 -14.86 -2.30 6.56
N GLN A 87 -15.75 -3.18 7.02
CA GLN A 87 -15.67 -3.78 8.37
C GLN A 87 -14.34 -4.51 8.59
N LYS A 88 -13.89 -5.32 7.63
CA LYS A 88 -12.60 -6.02 7.74
C LYS A 88 -11.43 -5.04 7.76
N ARG A 89 -11.48 -3.99 6.94
CA ARG A 89 -10.47 -2.91 6.96
C ARG A 89 -10.43 -2.21 8.32
N LEU A 90 -11.59 -1.93 8.91
CA LEU A 90 -11.71 -1.29 10.22
C LEU A 90 -11.17 -2.18 11.34
N THR A 91 -11.54 -3.46 11.37
CA THR A 91 -11.03 -4.43 12.36
C THR A 91 -9.51 -4.57 12.26
N LEU A 92 -8.95 -4.57 11.06
CA LEU A 92 -7.50 -4.61 10.86
C LEU A 92 -6.81 -3.32 11.33
N LEU A 93 -7.45 -2.16 11.18
CA LEU A 93 -6.95 -0.90 11.73
C LEU A 93 -6.94 -0.93 13.27
N GLU A 94 -8.03 -1.39 13.88
CA GLU A 94 -8.13 -1.54 15.35
C GLU A 94 -7.06 -2.50 15.88
N ALA A 95 -6.86 -3.64 15.21
CA ALA A 95 -5.83 -4.61 15.56
C ALA A 95 -4.41 -4.06 15.40
N LYS A 96 -4.17 -3.15 14.45
CA LYS A 96 -2.89 -2.45 14.29
C LYS A 96 -2.69 -1.44 15.42
N ALA A 97 -3.69 -0.61 15.69
CA ALA A 97 -3.66 0.38 16.77
C ALA A 97 -3.49 -0.24 18.15
N ALA A 98 -4.01 -1.46 18.38
CA ALA A 98 -3.83 -2.18 19.64
C ALA A 98 -2.40 -2.76 19.85
N ARG A 99 -1.58 -2.81 18.79
CA ARG A 99 -0.20 -3.34 18.84
C ARG A 99 0.85 -2.23 18.96
N GLU A 100 0.48 -0.98 18.67
CA GLU A 100 1.31 0.22 18.80
C GLU A 100 1.12 0.88 20.17
#